data_AF-A0A6P1CZ81-F1
#
_entry.id   AF-A0A6P1CZ81-F1
#
_cell.length_a   1.000
_cell.length_b   1.000
_cell.length_c   1.000
_cell.angle_alpha   90.00
_cell.angle_beta   90.00
_cell.angle_gamma   90.00
#
_symmetry.space_group_name_H-M   'P 1'
#
loop_
_entity.id
_entity.type
_entity.pdbx_description
1 polymer ?
#
loop_
_entity_poly.entity_id
_entity_poly.type
_entity_poly.pdbx_seq_one_letter_code
_entity_poly.pdbx_strand_id
1 'polypeptide(L)'
;RTWRTVPAPVRGALVRRLAVLLEAHKELLGELVTLEAGKIGAEAVGEVQEMIDVCEFAVGLSRQLYGRTMPSERPGHRLMETWHPLGVVGVISAFNFPVAVWAWN
;
A
#
# COMPACT_ATOMS: atom_id res chain seq x y z
N ARG A 1 11.08 13.06 8.67
CA ARG A 1 10.68 14.17 7.75
C ARG A 1 11.09 13.93 6.30
N THR A 2 12.12 13.14 6.00
CA THR A 2 12.65 12.90 4.64
C THR A 2 11.71 12.13 3.71
N TRP A 3 10.87 11.22 4.22
CA TRP A 3 10.05 10.36 3.36
C TRP A 3 9.03 11.11 2.48
N ARG A 4 8.44 12.22 2.96
CA ARG A 4 7.44 13.00 2.21
C ARG A 4 7.99 13.62 0.93
N THR A 5 9.31 13.81 0.84
CA THR A 5 9.97 14.42 -0.33
C THR A 5 10.42 13.38 -1.36
N VAL A 6 10.32 12.09 -1.04
CA VAL A 6 10.61 11.01 -2.00
C VAL A 6 9.50 10.97 -3.05
N PRO A 7 9.81 10.99 -4.36
CA PRO A 7 8.80 10.95 -5.42
C PRO A 7 7.88 9.73 -5.32
N ALA A 8 6.59 9.89 -5.62
CA ALA A 8 5.60 8.82 -5.46
C ALA A 8 5.97 7.52 -6.21
N PRO A 9 6.44 7.55 -7.48
CA PRO A 9 6.87 6.32 -8.17
C PRO A 9 8.06 5.62 -7.52
N VAL A 10 8.96 6.37 -6.86
CA VAL A 10 10.10 5.79 -6.12
C VAL A 10 9.61 5.12 -4.84
N ARG A 11 8.63 5.69 -4.15
CA ARG A 11 7.95 5.03 -3.03
C ARG A 11 7.24 3.75 -3.49
N GLY A 12 6.59 3.78 -4.65
CA GLY A 12 6.01 2.59 -5.28
C GLY A 12 7.04 1.50 -5.56
N ALA A 13 8.28 1.83 -5.96
CA ALA A 13 9.34 0.85 -6.15
C ALA A 13 9.77 0.14 -4.85
N LEU A 14 9.68 0.82 -3.70
CA LEU A 14 9.89 0.19 -2.39
C LEU A 14 8.77 -0.81 -2.10
N VAL A 15 7.51 -0.45 -2.34
CA VAL A 15 6.35 -1.35 -2.19
C VAL A 15 6.47 -2.56 -3.14
N ARG A 16 6.92 -2.37 -4.38
CA ARG A 16 7.22 -3.47 -5.30
C ARG A 16 8.25 -4.44 -4.74
N ARG A 17 9.30 -3.92 -4.08
CA ARG A 17 10.33 -4.76 -3.46
C ARG A 17 9.73 -5.61 -2.33
N LEU A 18 8.78 -5.06 -1.57
CA LEU A 18 8.03 -5.84 -0.57
C LEU A 18 7.24 -6.97 -1.24
N ALA A 19 6.50 -6.69 -2.33
CA ALA A 19 5.77 -7.73 -3.07
C ALA A 19 6.67 -8.90 -3.48
N VAL A 20 7.87 -8.61 -4.02
CA VAL A 20 8.85 -9.65 -4.43
C VAL A 20 9.31 -10.50 -3.24
N LEU A 21 9.51 -9.88 -2.07
CA LEU A 21 9.91 -10.62 -0.87
C LEU A 21 8.75 -11.44 -0.30
N LEU A 22 7.53 -10.90 -0.32
CA LEU A 22 6.34 -11.62 0.09
C LEU A 22 6.12 -12.85 -0.79
N GLU A 23 6.23 -12.70 -2.11
CA GLU A 23 6.12 -13.81 -3.07
C GLU A 23 7.18 -14.89 -2.79
N ALA A 24 8.44 -14.49 -2.59
CA ALA A 24 9.53 -15.41 -2.31
C ALA A 24 9.36 -16.19 -0.99
N HIS A 25 8.55 -15.68 -0.06
CA HIS A 25 8.32 -16.26 1.26
C HIS A 25 6.87 -16.64 1.52
N LYS A 26 6.04 -16.67 0.47
CA LYS A 26 4.57 -16.75 0.58
C LYS A 26 4.10 -17.94 1.42
N GLU A 27 4.61 -19.12 1.11
CA GLU A 27 4.24 -20.36 1.82
C GLU A 27 4.66 -20.32 3.30
N LEU A 28 5.89 -19.89 3.59
CA LEU A 28 6.39 -19.77 4.97
C LEU A 28 5.60 -18.75 5.80
N LEU A 29 5.20 -17.64 5.18
CA LEU A 29 4.36 -16.64 5.82
C LEU A 29 2.94 -17.18 6.07
N GLY A 30 2.39 -17.95 5.12
CA GLY A 30 1.11 -18.63 5.30
C GLY A 30 1.15 -19.64 6.44
N GLU A 31 2.21 -20.46 6.53
CA GLU A 31 2.42 -21.38 7.65
C GLU A 31 2.46 -20.64 9.00
N LEU A 32 3.15 -19.50 9.06
CA LEU A 32 3.21 -18.67 10.26
C LEU A 32 1.83 -18.12 10.65
N VAL A 33 1.06 -17.61 9.69
CA VAL A 33 -0.31 -17.14 9.93
C VAL A 33 -1.21 -18.28 10.41
N THR A 34 -1.09 -19.48 9.84
CA THR A 34 -1.79 -20.68 10.34
C THR A 34 -1.40 -21.02 11.77
N LEU A 35 -0.11 -20.99 12.09
CA LEU A 35 0.39 -21.31 13.43
C LEU A 35 -0.12 -20.33 14.48
N GLU A 36 -0.13 -19.04 14.18
CA GLU A 36 -0.50 -17.99 15.14
C GLU A 36 -2.02 -17.77 15.23
N ALA A 37 -2.73 -17.76 14.09
CA ALA A 37 -4.15 -17.41 14.03
C ALA A 37 -5.10 -18.62 13.91
N GLY A 38 -4.57 -19.83 13.73
CA GLY A 38 -5.35 -21.07 13.65
C GLY A 38 -6.15 -21.24 12.34
N LYS A 39 -5.87 -20.43 11.31
CA LYS A 39 -6.50 -20.53 10.00
C LYS A 39 -6.04 -21.78 9.26
N ILE A 40 -6.90 -22.33 8.39
CA ILE A 40 -6.46 -23.39 7.48
C ILE A 40 -5.38 -22.85 6.53
N GLY A 41 -4.40 -23.69 6.19
CA GLY A 41 -3.23 -23.27 5.41
C GLY A 41 -3.58 -22.57 4.10
N ALA A 42 -4.60 -23.07 3.37
CA ALA A 42 -5.04 -22.45 2.12
C ALA A 42 -5.57 -21.02 2.30
N GLU A 43 -6.28 -20.75 3.40
CA GLU A 43 -6.77 -19.40 3.71
C GLU A 43 -5.62 -18.49 4.11
N ALA A 44 -4.68 -18.98 4.92
CA ALA A 44 -3.51 -18.22 5.35
C ALA A 44 -2.59 -17.84 4.18
N VAL A 45 -2.31 -18.78 3.27
CA VAL A 45 -1.56 -18.54 2.03
C VAL A 45 -2.33 -17.58 1.10
N GLY A 46 -3.65 -17.68 1.06
CA GLY A 46 -4.51 -16.73 0.34
C GLY A 46 -4.42 -15.32 0.91
N GLU A 47 -4.41 -15.17 2.24
CA GLU A 47 -4.25 -13.87 2.90
C GLU A 47 -2.90 -13.22 2.56
N VAL A 48 -1.82 -14.01 2.49
CA VAL A 48 -0.51 -13.50 2.05
C VAL A 48 -0.53 -13.13 0.55
N GLN A 49 -1.26 -13.88 -0.28
CA GLN A 49 -1.47 -13.50 -1.69
C GLN A 49 -2.14 -12.13 -1.80
N GLU A 50 -3.17 -11.84 -1.00
CA GLU A 50 -3.81 -10.53 -1.00
C GLU A 50 -2.81 -9.39 -0.71
N MET A 51 -1.86 -9.60 0.21
CA MET A 51 -0.80 -8.61 0.47
C MET A 51 0.07 -8.34 -0.76
N ILE A 52 0.41 -9.38 -1.52
CA ILE A 52 1.20 -9.29 -2.75
C ILE A 52 0.42 -8.49 -3.81
N ASP A 53 -0.84 -8.85 -4.04
CA ASP A 53 -1.72 -8.22 -5.02
C ASP A 53 -1.94 -6.73 -4.71
N VAL A 54 -2.14 -6.38 -3.44
CA VAL A 54 -2.27 -4.99 -2.97
C VAL A 54 -0.98 -4.22 -3.21
N CYS A 55 0.19 -4.83 -2.95
CA CYS A 55 1.46 -4.18 -3.24
C CYS A 55 1.59 -3.88 -4.74
N GLU A 56 1.26 -4.83 -5.61
CA GLU A 56 1.31 -4.63 -7.06
C GLU A 56 0.36 -3.52 -7.53
N PHE A 57 -0.87 -3.51 -7.00
CA PHE A 57 -1.84 -2.45 -7.26
C PHE A 57 -1.32 -1.06 -6.81
N ALA A 58 -0.70 -0.98 -5.63
CA ALA A 58 -0.12 0.24 -5.10
C ALA A 58 1.05 0.79 -5.95
N VAL A 59 1.80 -0.07 -6.64
CA VAL A 59 2.83 0.37 -7.61
C VAL A 59 2.18 1.17 -8.74
N GLY A 60 1.06 0.68 -9.28
CA GLY A 60 0.27 1.40 -10.29
C GLY A 60 -0.25 2.73 -9.74
N LEU A 61 -0.89 2.70 -8.57
CA LEU A 61 -1.44 3.90 -7.91
C LEU A 61 -0.38 4.96 -7.62
N SER A 62 0.85 4.57 -7.32
CA SER A 62 1.95 5.50 -7.07
C SER A 62 2.24 6.45 -8.25
N ARG A 63 1.81 6.08 -9.46
CA ARG A 63 1.91 6.88 -10.69
C ARG A 63 0.64 7.67 -11.02
N GLN A 64 -0.43 7.46 -10.26
CA GLN A 64 -1.76 8.00 -10.50
C GLN A 64 -2.22 9.03 -9.46
N LEU A 65 -1.31 9.52 -8.61
CA LEU A 65 -1.59 10.62 -7.67
C LEU A 65 -1.67 11.98 -8.39
N TYR A 66 -2.60 12.08 -9.33
CA TYR A 66 -2.78 13.25 -10.18
C TYR A 66 -3.46 14.39 -9.40
N GLY A 67 -2.96 15.60 -9.60
CA GLY A 67 -3.66 16.82 -9.24
C GLY A 67 -4.71 17.19 -10.29
N ARG A 68 -5.43 18.29 -10.06
CA ARG A 68 -6.38 18.88 -11.03
C ARG A 68 -6.00 20.31 -11.32
N THR A 69 -6.27 20.76 -12.55
CA THR A 69 -6.21 22.18 -12.92
C THR A 69 -7.59 22.61 -13.36
N MET A 70 -8.06 23.74 -12.85
CA MET A 70 -9.41 24.24 -13.11
C MET A 70 -9.36 25.69 -13.62
N PRO A 71 -10.32 26.10 -14.46
CA PRO A 71 -10.42 27.50 -14.89
C PRO A 71 -10.72 28.40 -13.69
N SER A 72 -10.03 29.55 -13.62
CA SER A 72 -10.36 30.59 -12.65
C SER A 72 -11.41 31.53 -13.25
N GLU A 73 -12.36 31.97 -12.43
CA GLU A 73 -13.28 33.06 -12.78
C GLU A 73 -12.57 34.43 -12.79
N ARG A 74 -11.37 34.54 -12.21
CA ARG A 74 -10.60 35.79 -12.12
C ARG A 74 -9.50 35.84 -13.19
N PRO A 75 -9.39 36.94 -13.96
CA PRO A 75 -8.29 37.12 -14.92
C PRO A 75 -6.91 37.02 -14.26
N GLY A 76 -5.96 36.42 -14.96
CA GLY A 76 -4.57 36.27 -14.49
C GLY A 76 -4.37 35.26 -13.35
N HIS A 77 -5.38 34.46 -12.99
CA HIS A 77 -5.29 33.48 -11.90
C HIS A 77 -5.33 32.04 -12.42
N ARG A 78 -4.63 31.14 -11.73
CA ARG A 78 -4.60 29.70 -12.00
C ARG A 78 -5.05 28.93 -10.75
N LEU A 79 -6.01 28.02 -10.90
CA LEU A 79 -6.44 27.11 -9.85
C LEU A 79 -5.83 25.74 -10.09
N MET A 80 -5.18 25.18 -9.06
CA MET A 80 -4.62 23.84 -9.07
C MET A 80 -4.86 23.13 -7.74
N GLU A 81 -5.08 21.83 -7.82
CA GLU A 81 -5.13 20.91 -6.68
C GLU A 81 -3.88 20.06 -6.67
N THR A 82 -3.26 19.93 -5.50
CA THR A 82 -2.12 19.04 -5.28
C THR A 82 -2.33 18.22 -4.01
N TRP A 83 -2.07 16.92 -4.09
CA TRP A 83 -2.15 16.03 -2.96
C TRP A 83 -0.82 15.97 -2.21
N HIS A 84 -0.87 16.07 -0.89
CA HIS A 84 0.29 15.93 -0.01
C HIS A 84 0.06 14.80 0.99
N PRO A 85 1.10 14.02 1.34
CA PRO A 85 0.97 13.02 2.39
C PRO A 85 0.59 13.68 3.73
N LEU A 86 -0.34 13.06 4.45
CA LEU A 86 -0.78 13.51 5.77
C LEU A 86 0.39 13.55 6.78
N GLY A 87 1.22 12.51 6.79
CA GLY A 87 2.32 12.36 7.72
C GLY A 87 2.39 10.95 8.27
N VAL A 88 2.48 10.82 9.59
CA VAL A 88 2.45 9.53 10.28
C VAL A 88 1.02 8.99 10.27
N VAL A 89 0.86 7.72 9.92
CA VAL A 89 -0.40 6.97 9.98
C VAL A 89 -0.22 5.81 10.95
N GLY A 90 -1.12 5.70 11.93
CA GLY A 90 -1.17 4.56 12.84
C GLY A 90 -2.20 3.55 12.34
N VAL A 91 -1.81 2.28 12.22
CA VAL A 91 -2.69 1.18 11.81
C VAL A 91 -2.79 0.20 12.98
N ILE A 92 -4.00 -0.01 13.48
CA ILE A 92 -4.30 -1.00 14.54
C ILE A 92 -5.09 -2.12 13.88
N SER A 93 -4.45 -3.27 13.66
CA SER A 93 -5.04 -4.44 13.02
C SER A 93 -5.70 -5.39 14.03
N ALA A 94 -6.63 -6.21 13.54
CA ALA A 94 -7.30 -7.24 14.32
C ALA A 94 -6.66 -8.63 14.09
N PHE A 95 -6.94 -9.58 14.97
CA PHE A 95 -6.32 -10.92 14.95
C PHE A 95 -6.83 -11.83 13.82
N ASN A 96 -8.02 -11.58 13.28
CA ASN A 96 -8.69 -12.47 12.34
C ASN A 96 -8.19 -12.36 10.89
N PHE A 97 -7.53 -11.26 10.53
CA PHE A 97 -6.80 -11.07 9.28
C PHE A 97 -5.50 -10.33 9.62
N PRO A 98 -4.55 -11.01 10.28
CA PRO A 98 -3.43 -10.38 10.95
C PRO A 98 -2.49 -9.67 9.97
N VAL A 99 -2.46 -10.06 8.69
CA VAL A 99 -1.55 -9.51 7.70
C VAL A 99 -2.25 -8.73 6.59
N ALA A 100 -3.46 -9.12 6.19
CA ALA A 100 -4.18 -8.43 5.12
C ALA A 100 -4.56 -7.00 5.52
N VAL A 101 -5.23 -6.80 6.67
CA VAL A 101 -5.70 -5.46 7.08
C VAL A 101 -4.54 -4.47 7.19
N TRP A 102 -3.38 -4.94 7.67
CA TRP A 102 -2.17 -4.14 7.70
C TRP A 102 -1.67 -3.80 6.29
N ALA A 103 -1.58 -4.77 5.38
CA ALA A 103 -1.06 -4.55 4.02
C ALA A 103 -1.90 -3.59 3.17
N TRP A 104 -3.20 -3.47 3.44
CA TRP A 104 -4.10 -2.52 2.78
C TRP A 104 -3.87 -1.04 3.18
N ASN A 105 -3.14 -0.76 4.26
CA ASN A 105 -3.05 0.59 4.86
C ASN A 105 -1.61 1.11 4.99
#